data_AF-B2TSP9-F1
#
_entry.id   AF-B2TSP9-F1
#
_cell.length_a   1.000
_cell.length_b   1.000
_cell.length_c   1.000
_cell.angle_alpha   90.00
_cell.angle_beta   90.00
_cell.angle_gamma   90.00
#
_symmetry.space_group_name_H-M   'P 1'
#
loop_
_entity.id
_entity.type
_entity.pdbx_description
1 polymer ?
#
loop_
_entity_poly.entity_id
_entity_poly.type
_entity_poly.pdbx_seq_one_letter_code
_entity_poly.pdbx_strand_id
1 'polypeptide(L)' 'MLYSLIGTCRLNNVEPEKWLRYVIEHIQDWPANRVRDLLPWKVDLSSQ' A
#
# COMPACT_ATOMS: atom_id res chain seq x y z
N MET A 1 13.70 3.02 -4.96
CA MET A 1 12.58 2.06 -4.90
C MET A 1 11.44 2.58 -4.03
N LEU A 2 11.60 2.74 -2.70
CA LEU A 2 10.53 3.19 -1.80
C LEU A 2 9.98 4.59 -2.12
N TYR A 3 10.87 5.55 -2.42
CA TYR A 3 10.47 6.91 -2.84
C TYR A 3 9.61 6.93 -4.10
N SER A 4 9.83 5.97 -5.01
CA SER A 4 9.03 5.86 -6.23
C SER A 4 7.62 5.35 -5.89
N LEU A 5 7.51 4.37 -4.99
CA LEU A 5 6.22 3.88 -4.49
C LEU A 5 5.47 4.96 -3.71
N ILE A 6 6.15 5.74 -2.87
CA ILE A 6 5.56 6.89 -2.15
C ILE A 6 5.07 7.95 -3.14
N GLY A 7 5.84 8.22 -4.19
CA GLY A 7 5.42 9.08 -5.30
C GLY A 7 4.16 8.54 -5.99
N THR A 8 4.09 7.23 -6.24
CA THR A 8 2.92 6.57 -6.79
C THR A 8 1.71 6.63 -5.84
N CYS A 9 1.90 6.50 -4.52
CA CYS A 9 0.81 6.69 -3.53
C CYS A 9 0.20 8.08 -3.68
N ARG A 10 1.04 9.14 -3.68
CA ARG A 10 0.57 10.52 -3.83
C ARG A 10 -0.13 10.76 -5.17
N LEU A 11 0.37 10.17 -6.25
CA LEU A 11 -0.26 10.27 -7.58
C LEU A 11 -1.62 9.56 -7.65
N ASN A 12 -1.87 8.56 -6.80
CA ASN A 12 -3.14 7.86 -6.70
C ASN A 12 -4.07 8.44 -5.62
N ASN A 13 -3.76 9.62 -5.05
CA ASN A 13 -4.47 10.21 -3.91
C ASN A 13 -4.49 9.32 -2.66
N VAL A 14 -3.51 8.43 -2.53
CA VAL A 14 -3.36 7.56 -1.37
C VAL A 14 -2.32 8.13 -0.44
N GLU A 15 -2.69 8.30 0.84
CA GLU A 15 -1.77 8.74 1.87
C GLU A 15 -0.67 7.68 2.07
N PRO A 16 0.61 8.03 1.84
CA PRO A 16 1.70 7.05 1.93
C PRO A 16 1.85 6.48 3.34
N GLU A 17 1.51 7.25 4.38
CA GLU A 17 1.55 6.82 5.78
C GLU A 17 0.47 5.79 6.09
N LYS A 18 -0.78 6.01 5.64
CA LYS A 18 -1.87 5.02 5.77
C LYS A 18 -1.54 3.74 5.01
N TRP A 19 -1.03 3.87 3.79
CA TRP A 19 -0.63 2.72 2.99
C TRP A 19 0.47 1.92 3.67
N LEU A 20 1.52 2.58 4.16
CA LEU A 20 2.62 1.89 4.84
C LEU A 20 2.14 1.19 6.11
N ARG A 21 1.27 1.83 6.89
CA ARG A 21 0.68 1.25 8.10
C ARG A 21 -0.14 0.01 7.77
N TYR A 22 -1.03 0.12 6.78
CA TYR A 22 -1.83 -1.01 6.30
C TYR A 22 -0.95 -2.18 5.83
N VAL A 23 0.10 -1.90 5.06
CA VAL A 23 1.03 -2.94 4.58
C VAL A 23 1.76 -3.58 5.75
N ILE A 24 2.29 -2.82 6.72
CA ILE A 24 3.02 -3.39 7.87
C ILE A 24 2.10 -4.25 8.75
N GLU A 25 0.84 -3.85 8.93
CA GLU A 25 -0.13 -4.64 9.71
C GLU A 25 -0.56 -5.91 8.97
N HIS A 26 -0.74 -5.85 7.65
CA HIS A 26 -1.24 -6.98 6.88
C HIS A 26 -0.14 -7.90 6.33
N ILE A 27 1.10 -7.45 6.19
CA ILE A 27 2.19 -8.23 5.56
C ILE A 27 2.56 -9.49 6.36
N GLN A 28 2.27 -9.52 7.67
CA GLN A 28 2.52 -10.71 8.49
C GLN A 28 1.58 -11.86 8.13
N ASP A 29 0.35 -11.55 7.68
CA ASP A 29 -0.68 -12.52 7.32
C ASP A 29 -0.77 -12.71 5.78
N TRP A 30 -0.17 -11.82 5.00
CA TRP A 30 -0.30 -11.82 3.55
C TRP A 30 0.72 -12.75 2.86
N PRO A 31 0.27 -13.71 2.03
CA PRO A 31 1.19 -14.55 1.27
C PRO A 31 1.95 -13.72 0.23
N ALA A 32 3.25 -13.99 0.05
CA ALA A 32 4.14 -13.28 -0.88
C ALA A 32 3.58 -13.18 -2.31
N ASN A 33 2.77 -14.15 -2.72
CA ASN A 33 2.15 -14.23 -4.04
C ASN A 33 1.06 -13.15 -4.26
N ARG A 34 0.56 -12.53 -3.17
CA ARG A 34 -0.46 -11.47 -3.17
C ARG A 34 0.06 -10.10 -2.71
N VAL A 35 1.38 -9.93 -2.58
CA VAL A 35 2.00 -8.60 -2.32
C VAL A 35 1.65 -7.59 -3.42
N ARG A 36 1.32 -8.07 -4.63
CA ARG A 36 0.86 -7.22 -5.74
C ARG A 36 -0.49 -6.55 -5.45
N ASP A 37 -1.32 -7.14 -4.59
CA ASP A 37 -2.59 -6.55 -4.15
C ASP A 37 -2.39 -5.50 -3.04
N LEU A 38 -1.23 -5.51 -2.37
CA LEU A 38 -0.82 -4.49 -1.41
C LEU A 38 -0.21 -3.24 -2.09
N LEU A 39 -0.23 -3.18 -3.43
CA LEU A 39 0.27 -2.01 -4.16
C LEU A 39 -0.68 -0.82 -3.97
N PRO A 40 -0.14 0.41 -3.88
CA PRO A 40 -0.91 1.57 -3.44
C PRO A 40 -2.12 1.95 -4.30
N TRP A 41 -2.24 1.43 -5.52
CA TRP A 41 -3.41 1.61 -6.39
C TRP A 41 -4.41 0.45 -6.36
N LYS A 42 -4.09 -0.65 -5.66
CA LYS A 42 -4.94 -1.83 -5.49
C LYS A 42 -5.57 -1.92 -4.11
N VAL A 43 -4.93 -1.33 -3.11
CA VAL A 43 -5.49 -1.21 -1.76
C VAL A 43 -6.46 -0.04 -1.72
N ASP A 44 -7.75 -0.35 -1.63
CA ASP A 44 -8.79 0.64 -1.37
C ASP A 44 -8.72 1.05 0.10
N LEU A 45 -7.93 2.08 0.38
CA LEU A 45 -7.83 2.70 1.71
C LEU A 45 -8.91 3.79 1.89
N SER A 46 -9.86 3.90 0.96
CA SER A 46 -10.96 4.86 1.02
C SER A 46 -12.00 4.49 2.09
N SER A 47 -11.97 3.26 2.60
CA SER A 47 -13.05 2.70 3.44
C SER A 47 -12.63 2.32 4.86
N GLN A 48 -11.49 2.80 5.38
CA GLN A 48 -11.08 2.56 6.78
C GLN A 48 -10.92 3.85 7.59
#